data_AF-A0A8H4EP03-F1
#
_entry.id   AF-A0A8H4EP03-F1
#
_cell.length_a   1.000
_cell.length_b   1.000
_cell.length_c   1.000
_cell.angle_alpha   90.00
_cell.angle_beta   90.00
_cell.angle_gamma   90.00
#
_symmetry.space_group_name_H-M   'P 1'
#
loop_
_entity.id
_entity.type
_entity.pdbx_description
1 polymer ?
#
loop_
_entity_poly.entity_id
_entity_poly.type
_entity_poly.pdbx_seq_one_letter_code
_entity_poly.pdbx_strand_id
1 'polypeptide(L)'
;MTLQDRIQHTNLPWAYKSLSRFQYKELFHINSQMQEIVNKELYAYLAKILNLLSEERLSSTNIIDFSIASTMTNTTNMKMCFGCGQ
;
A
#
# COMPACT_ATOMS: atom_id res chain seq x y z
N MET A 1 -11.29 -46.95 -8.15
CA MET A 1 -10.64 -46.87 -6.83
C MET A 1 -10.72 -45.44 -6.35
N THR A 2 -11.56 -45.19 -5.36
CA THR A 2 -11.85 -43.85 -4.81
C THR A 2 -10.69 -43.41 -3.92
N LEU A 3 -10.04 -42.30 -4.30
CA LEU A 3 -9.02 -41.64 -3.48
C LEU A 3 -9.76 -40.92 -2.34
N GLN A 4 -10.05 -41.61 -1.24
CA GLN A 4 -10.64 -40.99 -0.06
C GLN A 4 -9.64 -40.01 0.57
N ASP A 5 -10.07 -38.75 0.70
CA ASP A 5 -9.37 -37.67 1.41
C ASP A 5 -9.06 -38.06 2.86
N ARG A 6 -7.90 -38.68 3.07
CA ARG A 6 -7.42 -39.13 4.39
C ARG A 6 -7.14 -37.99 5.39
N ILE A 7 -7.17 -36.73 4.93
CA ILE A 7 -6.83 -35.57 5.76
C ILE A 7 -7.89 -35.33 6.86
N GLN A 8 -9.14 -35.77 6.66
CA GLN A 8 -10.25 -35.46 7.57
C GLN A 8 -10.53 -36.49 8.68
N HIS A 9 -9.80 -37.61 8.74
CA HIS A 9 -10.07 -38.70 9.69
C HIS A 9 -8.95 -38.93 10.71
N THR A 10 -8.35 -37.86 11.25
CA THR A 10 -7.32 -37.98 12.28
C THR A 10 -7.71 -37.25 13.56
N ASN A 11 -7.70 -37.96 14.70
CA ASN A 11 -8.03 -37.44 16.03
C ASN A 11 -6.94 -36.51 16.61
N LEU A 12 -5.92 -36.18 15.82
CA LEU A 12 -4.82 -35.30 16.19
C LEU A 12 -4.48 -34.40 15.00
N PRO A 13 -5.18 -33.27 14.82
CA PRO A 13 -4.96 -32.35 13.68
C PRO A 13 -3.52 -31.83 13.63
N TRP A 14 -2.83 -31.84 14.77
CA TRP A 14 -1.51 -31.28 14.97
C TRP A 14 -0.40 -32.33 15.11
N ALA A 15 -0.71 -33.63 15.10
CA ALA A 15 0.30 -34.70 15.22
C ALA A 15 0.79 -35.22 13.87
N TYR A 16 0.49 -34.54 12.77
CA TYR A 16 1.08 -34.88 11.49
C TYR A 16 2.54 -34.44 11.49
N LYS A 17 3.45 -35.41 11.41
CA LYS A 17 4.87 -35.25 11.14
C LYS A 17 5.09 -34.04 10.23
N SER A 18 5.98 -33.14 10.65
CA SER A 18 6.41 -31.93 9.92
C SER A 18 6.34 -32.18 8.41
N LEU A 19 5.42 -31.49 7.73
CA LEU A 19 5.29 -31.61 6.29
C LEU A 19 6.67 -31.39 5.67
N SER A 20 6.99 -32.16 4.64
CA SER A 20 8.22 -31.94 3.91
C SER A 20 8.19 -30.53 3.29
N ARG A 21 9.38 -29.93 3.08
CA ARG A 21 9.48 -28.62 2.43
C ARG A 21 8.71 -28.54 1.10
N PHE A 22 8.61 -29.65 0.37
CA PHE A 22 7.84 -29.75 -0.86
C PHE A 22 6.33 -29.60 -0.61
N GLN A 23 5.78 -30.30 0.37
CA GLN A 23 4.36 -30.21 0.73
C GLN A 23 3.98 -28.82 1.24
N TYR A 24 4.88 -28.14 1.97
CA TYR A 24 4.68 -26.73 2.31
C TYR A 24 4.66 -25.83 1.07
N LYS A 25 5.55 -26.07 0.10
CA LYS A 25 5.54 -25.31 -1.15
C LYS A 25 4.27 -25.52 -1.97
N GLU A 26 3.70 -26.72 -1.98
CA GLU A 26 2.42 -26.97 -2.65
C GLU A 26 1.25 -26.26 -1.97
N LEU A 27 1.19 -26.26 -0.63
CA LEU A 27 0.13 -25.58 0.12
C LEU A 27 0.04 -24.07 -0.17
N PHE A 28 1.18 -23.45 -0.45
CA PHE A 28 1.27 -22.02 -0.78
C PHE A 28 1.64 -21.79 -2.25
N HIS A 29 1.43 -22.78 -3.11
CA HIS A 29 1.72 -22.61 -4.52
C HIS A 29 0.70 -21.65 -5.13
N ILE A 30 1.16 -20.47 -5.51
CA ILE A 30 0.37 -19.52 -6.28
C ILE A 30 0.20 -20.11 -7.69
N ASN A 31 -1.03 -20.50 -8.01
CA ASN A 31 -1.38 -20.94 -9.36
C ASN A 31 -1.48 -19.74 -10.31
N SER A 32 -1.54 -20.01 -11.62
CA SER A 32 -1.59 -18.97 -12.65
C SER A 32 -2.77 -18.01 -12.48
N GLN A 33 -3.94 -18.50 -12.09
CA GLN A 33 -5.15 -17.69 -11.89
C GLN A 33 -5.01 -16.75 -10.68
N MET A 34 -4.43 -17.24 -9.58
CA MET A 34 -4.13 -16.42 -8.41
C MET A 34 -3.09 -15.35 -8.75
N GLN A 35 -2.06 -15.71 -9.51
CA GLN A 35 -1.04 -14.77 -9.97
C GLN A 35 -1.65 -13.68 -10.85
N GLU A 36 -2.61 -14.02 -11.72
CA GLU A 36 -3.30 -13.05 -12.57
C GLU A 36 -4.08 -12.02 -11.73
N ILE A 37 -4.80 -12.47 -10.69
CA ILE A 37 -5.51 -11.57 -9.77
C ILE A 37 -4.52 -10.66 -9.04
N VAL A 38 -3.43 -11.22 -8.50
CA VAL A 38 -2.38 -10.44 -7.82
C VAL A 38 -1.79 -9.40 -8.76
N ASN A 39 -1.48 -9.78 -9.99
CA ASN A 39 -0.94 -8.87 -10.99
C ASN A 39 -1.92 -7.74 -11.29
N LYS A 40 -3.20 -8.05 -11.50
CA LYS A 40 -4.24 -7.06 -11.79
C LYS A 40 -4.37 -6.02 -10.68
N GLU A 41 -4.44 -6.48 -9.42
CA GLU A 41 -4.52 -5.59 -8.26
C GLU A 41 -3.25 -4.73 -8.12
N LEU A 42 -2.07 -5.33 -8.34
CA LEU A 42 -0.80 -4.61 -8.29
C LEU A 42 -0.74 -3.52 -9.38
N TYR A 43 -1.13 -3.84 -10.61
CA TYR A 43 -1.18 -2.85 -11.70
C TYR A 43 -2.15 -1.72 -11.39
N ALA A 44 -3.34 -2.02 -10.87
CA ALA A 44 -4.31 -1.01 -10.50
C ALA A 44 -3.77 -0.07 -9.40
N TYR A 45 -3.12 -0.65 -8.38
CA TYR A 45 -2.50 0.12 -7.30
C TYR A 45 -1.38 1.04 -7.80
N LEU A 46 -0.46 0.51 -8.62
CA LEU A 46 0.64 1.28 -9.18
C LEU A 46 0.15 2.38 -10.13
N ALA A 47 -0.86 2.08 -10.96
CA ALA A 47 -1.47 3.08 -11.84
C ALA A 47 -2.09 4.23 -11.04
N LYS A 48 -2.75 3.94 -9.91
CA LYS A 48 -3.29 4.97 -9.03
C LYS A 48 -2.20 5.86 -8.44
N ILE A 49 -1.08 5.28 -7.99
CA ILE A 49 0.07 6.06 -7.50
C ILE A 49 0.61 6.97 -8.60
N LEU A 50 0.82 6.44 -9.80
CA LEU A 50 1.34 7.22 -10.92
C LEU A 50 0.41 8.37 -11.30
N ASN A 51 -0.91 8.16 -11.26
CA ASN A 51 -1.87 9.23 -11.51
C ASN A 51 -1.77 10.34 -10.46
N LEU A 52 -1.73 9.98 -9.17
CA LEU A 52 -1.59 10.95 -8.08
C LEU A 52 -0.29 11.77 -8.20
N LEU A 53 0.83 11.11 -8.51
CA LEU A 53 2.11 11.80 -8.71
C LEU A 53 2.09 12.70 -9.95
N SER A 54 1.39 12.29 -11.01
CA SER A 54 1.22 13.11 -12.20
C SER A 54 0.37 14.35 -11.91
N GLU A 55 -0.73 14.19 -11.19
CA GLU A 55 -1.60 15.30 -10.76
C GLU A 55 -0.83 16.27 -9.86
N GLU A 56 -0.08 15.76 -8.88
CA GLU A 56 0.78 16.57 -8.00
C GLU A 56 1.79 17.38 -8.82
N ARG A 57 2.48 16.75 -9.78
CA ARG A 57 3.46 17.42 -10.63
C ARG A 57 2.84 18.51 -11.52
N LEU A 58 1.62 18.30 -11.99
CA LEU A 58 0.91 19.25 -12.85
C LEU A 58 0.23 20.38 -12.04
N SER A 59 0.10 20.23 -10.73
CA SER A 59 -0.44 21.27 -9.87
C SER A 59 0.43 22.52 -9.93
N SER A 60 -0.17 23.65 -10.26
CA SER A 60 0.49 24.96 -10.31
C SER A 60 0.89 25.48 -8.92
N THR A 61 0.36 24.87 -7.86
CA THR A 61 0.68 25.21 -6.48
C THR A 61 1.21 23.96 -5.81
N ASN A 62 2.50 23.97 -5.46
CA ASN A 62 3.04 22.95 -4.56
C ASN A 62 2.26 23.06 -3.24
N ILE A 63 1.80 21.94 -2.69
CA ILE A 63 1.07 21.91 -1.42
C ILE A 63 1.87 22.61 -0.31
N ILE A 64 3.22 22.56 -0.39
CA ILE A 64 4.13 23.29 0.48
C ILE A 64 3.97 24.80 0.28
N ASP A 65 3.98 25.29 -0.96
CA ASP A 65 3.83 26.72 -1.27
C ASP A 65 2.45 27.24 -0.86
N PHE A 66 1.38 26.45 -1.08
CA PHE A 66 0.03 26.76 -0.61
C PHE A 66 -0.03 26.83 0.94
N SER A 67 0.64 25.90 1.61
CA SER A 67 0.70 25.85 3.08
C SER A 67 1.49 27.03 3.65
N ILE A 68 2.58 27.44 3.00
CA ILE A 68 3.36 28.63 3.37
C ILE A 68 2.52 29.90 3.16
N ALA A 69 1.86 30.04 2.02
CA ALA A 69 1.02 31.19 1.71
C ALA A 69 -0.14 31.33 2.71
N SER A 70 -0.86 30.24 3.01
CA SER A 70 -1.97 30.22 3.98
C SER A 70 -1.51 30.44 5.43
N THR A 71 -0.30 30.01 5.78
CA THR A 71 0.29 30.29 7.11
C THR A 71 0.71 31.75 7.22
N MET A 72 1.34 32.33 6.18
CA MET A 72 1.71 33.75 6.17
C MET A 72 0.50 34.67 6.27
N THR A 73 -0.64 34.31 5.67
CA THR A 73 -1.89 35.08 5.79
C THR A 73 -2.48 35.09 7.21
N ASN A 74 -2.19 34.08 8.04
CA ASN A 74 -2.72 33.97 9.41
C ASN A 74 -1.83 34.64 10.47
N THR A 75 -0.58 34.95 10.15
CA THR A 75 0.29 35.73 11.04
C THR A 75 0.12 37.22 10.80
N THR A 76 -0.79 37.86 11.54
CA THR A 76 -0.93 39.32 11.67
C THR A 76 0.24 39.94 12.46
N ASN A 77 1.46 39.47 12.28
CA ASN A 77 2.64 40.04 12.93
C ASN A 77 3.31 41.02 11.97
N MET A 78 2.70 42.21 11.87
CA MET A 78 3.28 43.35 11.18
C MET A 78 4.49 43.81 12.00
N LYS A 79 5.70 43.56 11.49
CA LYS A 79 6.92 44.10 12.10
C LYS A 79 6.98 45.59 11.80
N MET A 80 6.75 46.40 12.82
CA MET A 80 6.87 47.85 12.74
C MET A 80 8.34 48.25 12.77
N CYS A 81 8.79 49.01 11.78
CA CYS A 81 10.16 49.51 11.74
C CYS A 81 10.26 50.79 12.58
N PHE A 82 10.97 50.71 13.70
CA PHE A 82 11.17 51.86 14.60
C PHE A 82 11.99 53.01 14.01
N GLY A 83 12.65 52.80 12.86
CA GLY A 83 13.41 53.85 12.16
C GLY A 83 12.57 54.73 11.23
N CYS A 84 11.47 54.20 10.68
CA CYS A 84 10.58 54.94 9.78
C CYS A 84 9.14 55.06 10.30
N GLY A 85 8.83 54.48 11.47
CA GLY A 85 7.52 54.61 12.12
C GLY A 85 6.37 53.91 11.39
N GLN A 86 6.70 53.01 10.45
CA GLN A 86 5.76 52.13 9.73
C GLN A 86 6.28 50.69 9.77
#